data_AF-A0A842QPE8-F1
#
_entry.id   AF-A0A842QPE8-F1
#
_cell.length_a   1.000
_cell.length_b   1.000
_cell.length_c   1.000
_cell.angle_alpha   90.00
_cell.angle_beta   90.00
_cell.angle_gamma   90.00
#
_symmetry.space_group_name_H-M   'P 1'
#
loop_
_entity.id
_entity.type
_entity.pdbx_description
1 polymer ?
#
loop_
_entity_poly.entity_id
_entity_poly.type
_entity_poly.pdbx_seq_one_letter_code
_entity_poly.pdbx_strand_id
1 'polypeptide(L)' 'MLVRERAKSCRQIAHLILTRCFLIPIEPETALNAARINSKKKIGLGDSLILACAKAHNLKLVTGDPHFKKEKQVTYLGS' A
#
# COMPACT_ATOMS: atom_id res chain seq x y z
N MET A 1 -26.16 6.47 -15.54
CA MET A 1 -25.35 5.67 -16.48
C MET A 1 -23.85 5.69 -16.12
N LEU A 2 -23.24 6.86 -15.88
CA LEU A 2 -21.82 7.06 -15.51
C LEU A 2 -21.26 6.21 -14.34
N VAL A 3 -22.01 6.00 -13.25
CA VAL A 3 -21.52 5.24 -12.08
C VAL A 3 -21.31 3.75 -12.41
N ARG A 4 -22.16 3.18 -13.27
CA ARG A 4 -22.07 1.76 -13.67
C ARG A 4 -20.87 1.49 -14.59
N GLU A 5 -20.55 2.42 -15.48
CA GLU A 5 -19.37 2.34 -16.35
C GLU A 5 -18.07 2.48 -15.55
N ARG A 6 -17.99 3.43 -14.61
CA ARG A 6 -16.84 3.55 -13.70
C ARG A 6 -16.63 2.29 -12.86
N ALA A 7 -17.71 1.70 -12.31
CA ALA A 7 -17.62 0.46 -11.54
C ALA A 7 -17.18 -0.76 -12.38
N LYS A 8 -17.57 -0.82 -13.66
CA LYS A 8 -17.09 -1.85 -14.61
C LYS A 8 -15.58 -1.72 -14.82
N SER A 9 -15.08 -0.49 -14.98
CA SER A 9 -13.65 -0.20 -15.12
C SER A 9 -12.84 -0.58 -13.86
N CYS A 10 -13.31 -0.24 -12.65
CA CYS A 10 -12.61 -0.60 -11.41
C CYS A 10 -12.45 -2.11 -11.24
N ARG A 11 -13.47 -2.90 -11.59
CA ARG A 11 -13.40 -4.38 -11.56
C ARG A 11 -12.37 -4.93 -12.54
N GLN A 12 -12.28 -4.34 -13.72
CA GLN A 12 -11.28 -4.74 -14.72
C GLN A 12 -9.86 -4.43 -14.23
N ILE A 13 -9.64 -3.26 -13.63
CA ILE A 13 -8.34 -2.89 -13.04
C ILE A 13 -7.99 -3.83 -11.88
N ALA A 14 -8.93 -4.12 -10.97
CA ALA A 14 -8.70 -5.05 -9.88
C ALA A 14 -8.34 -6.46 -10.41
N HIS A 15 -9.05 -6.95 -11.42
CA HIS A 15 -8.75 -8.23 -12.05
C HIS A 15 -7.35 -8.25 -12.70
N LEU A 16 -6.94 -7.16 -13.36
CA LEU A 16 -5.59 -7.03 -13.93
C LEU A 16 -4.51 -7.08 -12.85
N ILE A 17 -4.70 -6.39 -11.72
CA ILE A 17 -3.77 -6.44 -10.58
C ILE A 17 -3.70 -7.86 -10.03
N LEU A 18 -4.85 -8.50 -9.78
CA LEU A 18 -4.90 -9.85 -9.20
C LEU A 18 -4.32 -10.93 -10.11
N THR A 19 -4.33 -10.74 -11.43
CA THR A 19 -3.78 -11.71 -12.40
C THR A 19 -2.32 -11.48 -12.75
N ARG A 20 -1.77 -10.28 -12.48
CA ARG A 20 -0.39 -9.91 -12.85
C ARG A 20 0.52 -9.59 -11.68
N CYS A 21 -0.01 -9.48 -10.47
CA CYS A 21 0.75 -9.16 -9.28
C CYS A 21 0.61 -10.26 -8.23
N PHE A 22 1.64 -10.38 -7.39
CA PHE A 22 1.55 -11.19 -6.18
C PHE A 22 0.76 -10.42 -5.13
N LEU A 23 -0.31 -11.04 -4.61
CA LEU A 23 -1.06 -10.51 -3.49
C LEU A 23 -0.42 -11.00 -2.19
N ILE A 24 0.06 -10.06 -1.36
CA ILE A 24 0.57 -10.38 -0.03
C ILE A 24 -0.57 -10.19 0.97
N PRO A 25 -1.05 -11.27 1.63
CA PRO A 25 -2.07 -11.15 2.66
C PRO A 25 -1.53 -10.40 3.89
N ILE A 26 -2.42 -9.72 4.61
CA ILE A 26 -2.06 -9.09 5.87
C ILE A 26 -2.22 -10.12 6.99
N GLU A 27 -1.09 -10.51 7.56
CA GLU A 27 -1.05 -11.35 8.76
C GLU A 27 -1.24 -10.52 10.04
N PRO A 28 -1.70 -11.11 11.16
CA PRO A 28 -1.90 -10.41 12.43
C PRO A 28 -0.66 -9.62 12.90
N GLU A 29 0.54 -10.16 12.70
CA GLU A 29 1.78 -9.47 13.06
C GLU A 29 2.00 -8.20 12.22
N THR A 30 1.72 -8.26 10.91
CA THR A 30 1.77 -7.09 10.03
C THR A 30 0.77 -6.02 10.46
N ALA A 31 -0.44 -6.43 10.87
CA ALA A 31 -1.46 -5.50 11.38
C ALA A 31 -1.03 -4.82 12.69
N LEU A 32 -0.46 -5.58 13.64
CA LEU A 32 0.08 -5.02 14.88
C LEU A 32 1.25 -4.06 14.61
N ASN A 33 2.13 -4.42 13.69
CA ASN A 33 3.25 -3.55 13.29
C ASN A 33 2.77 -2.27 12.60
N ALA A 34 1.71 -2.34 11.79
CA ALA A 34 1.06 -1.17 11.20
C ALA A 34 0.49 -0.24 12.29
N ALA A 35 -0.20 -0.76 13.30
CA ALA A 35 -0.71 0.04 14.41
C ALA A 35 0.41 0.77 15.17
N ARG A 36 1.55 0.09 15.41
CA ARG A 36 2.75 0.71 16.02
C ARG A 36 3.34 1.81 15.13
N ILE A 37 3.40 1.60 13.82
CA ILE A 37 3.88 2.59 12.85
C ILE A 37 2.97 3.82 12.85
N ASN A 38 1.66 3.63 12.76
CA ASN A 38 0.65 4.68 12.79
C ASN A 38 0.81 5.56 14.04
N SER A 39 0.89 4.94 15.22
CA SER A 39 1.08 5.64 16.50
C SER A 39 2.36 6.48 16.54
N LYS A 40 3.48 5.94 16.02
CA LYS A 40 4.79 6.63 16.06
C LYS A 40 4.95 7.71 14.99
N LYS A 41 4.46 7.47 13.78
CA LYS A 41 4.71 8.33 12.60
C LYS A 41 3.55 9.25 12.24
N LYS A 42 2.37 9.07 12.85
CA LYS A 42 1.14 9.84 12.58
C LYS A 42 0.73 9.86 11.08
N ILE A 43 1.05 8.79 10.35
CA ILE A 43 0.57 8.55 8.97
C ILE A 43 -0.71 7.71 9.01
N GLY A 44 -1.51 7.70 7.93
CA GLY A 44 -2.76 6.94 7.88
C GLY A 44 -2.59 5.45 8.19
N LEU A 45 -3.66 4.78 8.66
CA LEU A 45 -3.59 3.34 8.96
C LEU A 45 -3.32 2.51 7.71
N GLY A 46 -3.91 2.87 6.56
CA GLY A 46 -3.64 2.23 5.27
C GLY A 46 -2.17 2.34 4.86
N ASP A 47 -1.60 3.54 4.97
CA ASP A 47 -0.18 3.80 4.70
C ASP A 47 0.73 3.00 5.64
N SER A 48 0.32 2.90 6.90
CA SER A 48 1.03 2.12 7.91
C SER A 48 1.01 0.62 7.59
N LEU A 49 -0.10 0.09 7.08
CA LEU A 49 -0.21 -1.30 6.63
C LEU A 49 0.71 -1.59 5.45
N ILE A 50 0.71 -0.71 4.45
CA ILE A 50 1.57 -0.84 3.27
C ILE A 50 3.05 -0.83 3.69
N LEU A 51 3.44 0.12 4.55
CA LEU A 51 4.82 0.21 5.04
C LEU A 51 5.21 -0.97 5.94
N ALA A 52 4.31 -1.45 6.79
CA ALA A 52 4.53 -2.63 7.63
C ALA A 52 4.74 -3.88 6.77
N CYS A 53 3.89 -4.08 5.76
CA CYS A 53 3.99 -5.20 4.82
C CYS A 53 5.33 -5.14 4.05
N ALA A 54 5.69 -3.97 3.49
CA ALA A 54 6.97 -3.81 2.81
C ALA A 54 8.18 -4.12 3.73
N LYS A 55 8.10 -3.75 5.02
CA LYS A 55 9.14 -4.06 6.02
C LYS A 55 9.21 -5.55 6.35
N ALA A 56 8.07 -6.19 6.60
CA ALA A 56 8.00 -7.60 6.96
C ALA A 56 8.58 -8.52 5.86
N HIS A 57 8.41 -8.13 4.60
CA HIS A 57 8.87 -8.90 3.43
C HIS A 57 10.15 -8.36 2.79
N ASN A 58 10.83 -7.38 3.42
CA ASN A 58 12.05 -6.74 2.90
C ASN A 58 11.91 -6.22 1.46
N LEU A 59 10.77 -5.61 1.15
CA LEU A 59 10.44 -5.08 -0.17
C LEU A 59 10.74 -3.58 -0.26
N LYS A 60 11.00 -3.12 -1.50
CA LYS A 60 11.01 -1.70 -1.83
C LYS A 60 9.58 -1.20 -2.04
N LEU A 61 9.22 -0.11 -1.38
CA LEU A 61 7.94 0.56 -1.55
C LEU A 61 8.08 1.66 -2.62
N VAL A 62 7.36 1.51 -3.72
CA VAL A 62 7.30 2.51 -4.80
C VAL A 62 6.05 3.36 -4.60
N THR A 63 6.19 4.68 -4.47
CA THR A 63 5.05 5.57 -4.21
C THR A 63 5.32 7.00 -4.65
N GLY A 64 4.27 7.73 -5.05
CA GLY A 64 4.30 9.18 -5.26
C GLY A 64 3.88 9.99 -4.02
N ASP A 65 3.62 9.34 -2.88
CA ASP A 65 3.16 10.00 -1.67
C ASP A 65 4.35 10.54 -0.84
N PRO A 66 4.41 11.87 -0.58
CA PRO A 66 5.48 12.51 0.18
C PRO A 66 5.64 11.99 1.62
N HIS A 67 4.59 11.44 2.23
CA HIS A 67 4.64 10.90 3.59
C HIS A 67 5.70 9.81 3.76
N PHE A 68 6.10 9.14 2.68
CA PHE A 68 7.07 8.04 2.69
C PHE A 68 8.49 8.45 2.30
N LYS A 69 8.75 9.69 1.87
CA LYS A 69 10.06 10.15 1.33
C LYS A 69 11.25 9.86 2.25
N LYS A 70 11.04 9.80 3.55
CA LYS A 70 12.10 9.62 4.56
C LYS A 70 12.33 8.14 4.94
N GLU A 71 11.59 7.20 4.37
CA GLU A 71 11.77 5.78 4.64
C GLU A 71 12.90 5.20 3.78
N LYS A 72 13.81 4.45 4.41
CA LYS A 72 15.02 3.90 3.75
C LYS A 72 14.73 2.99 2.55
N GLN A 73 13.59 2.30 2.58
CA GLN A 73 13.20 1.32 1.56
C GLN A 73 12.18 1.87 0.56
N VAL A 74 12.06 3.20 0.44
CA VAL A 74 11.10 3.83 -0.48
C VAL A 74 11.79 4.36 -1.72
N THR A 75 11.22 4.06 -2.88
CA THR A 75 11.49 4.73 -4.14
C THR A 75 10.36 5.72 -4.40
N TYR A 76 10.64 7.00 -4.19
CA TYR A 76 9.67 8.05 -4.42
C TYR A 76 9.60 8.42 -5.90
N LEU A 77 8.39 8.43 -6.46
CA LEU A 77 8.10 8.83 -7.83
C LEU A 77 7.42 10.20 -7.84
N GLY A 78 8.21 11.26 -7.89
CA GLY A 78 7.72 12.63 -8.03
C GLY A 78 8.87 13.63 -8.08
N SER A 79 8.65 14.73 -8.78
CA SER A 79 9.54 15.89 -8.88
C SER A 79 9.50 16.76 -7.63
#